data_AF-A0A7W3SYT0-F1
#
_entry.id   AF-A0A7W3SYT0-F1
#
_cell.length_a   1.000
_cell.length_b   1.000
_cell.length_c   1.000
_cell.angle_alpha   90.00
_cell.angle_beta   90.00
_cell.angle_gamma   90.00
#
_symmetry.space_group_name_H-M   'P 1'
#
loop_
_entity.id
_entity.type
_entity.pdbx_description
1 polymer ?
#
loop_
_entity_poly.entity_id
_entity_poly.type
_entity_poly.pdbx_seq_one_letter_code
_entity_poly.pdbx_strand_id
1 'polypeptide(L)' 'MLKPISIYSVTREDEDKSFGQLYLSAVDQFDPLPDFEMVDVQAFEKIPNNLTYPLVYPTLIQTVMEFENQ' A
#
# COMPACT_ATOMS: atom_id res chain seq x y z
N MET A 1 -7.37 -13.13 3.29
CA MET A 1 -7.37 -13.51 1.86
C MET A 1 -6.93 -12.32 1.03
N LEU A 2 -6.00 -12.48 0.09
CA LEU A 2 -5.55 -11.37 -0.77
C LEU A 2 -6.43 -11.26 -2.01
N LYS A 3 -7.06 -10.09 -2.21
CA LYS A 3 -7.83 -9.75 -3.41
C LYS A 3 -6.95 -8.91 -4.34
N PRO A 4 -6.58 -9.41 -5.53
CA PRO A 4 -5.81 -8.61 -6.48
C PRO A 4 -6.65 -7.46 -7.02
N ILE A 5 -6.05 -6.27 -7.11
CA ILE A 5 -6.72 -5.07 -7.63
C ILE A 5 -6.13 -4.67 -8.98
N SER A 6 -4.83 -4.35 -9.02
CA SER A 6 -4.21 -3.78 -10.22
C SER A 6 -2.69 -3.96 -10.23
N ILE A 7 -2.12 -4.05 -11.43
CA ILE A 7 -0.68 -3.89 -11.66
C ILE A 7 -0.41 -2.41 -11.89
N TYR A 8 0.56 -1.84 -11.18
CA TYR A 8 0.99 -0.46 -11.35
C TYR A 8 2.47 -0.37 -11.66
N SER A 9 2.88 0.78 -12.18
CA SER A 9 4.28 1.10 -12.42
C SER A 9 4.66 2.45 -11.83
N VAL A 10 5.89 2.59 -11.35
CA VAL A 10 6.46 3.85 -10.88
C VAL A 10 7.64 4.21 -11.77
N THR A 11 7.61 5.42 -12.31
CA THR A 11 8.71 6.02 -13.06
C THR A 11 9.37 7.09 -12.19
N ARG A 12 10.70 7.14 -12.18
CA ARG A 12 11.49 8.16 -11.50
C ARG A 12 12.47 8.77 -12.51
N GLU A 13 12.96 9.96 -12.19
CA GLU A 13 14.05 10.55 -12.98
C GLU A 13 15.29 9.66 -12.82
N ASP A 14 15.93 9.32 -13.94
CA ASP A 14 17.16 8.53 -14.03
C ASP A 14 17.13 7.09 -13.46
N GLU A 15 15.95 6.50 -13.23
CA GLU A 15 15.81 5.09 -12.88
C GLU A 15 14.88 4.33 -13.84
N ASP A 16 15.14 3.03 -13.99
CA ASP A 16 14.24 2.14 -14.70
C ASP A 16 12.86 2.10 -14.04
N LYS A 17 11.83 2.00 -14.87
CA LYS A 17 10.46 1.81 -14.41
C LYS A 17 10.36 0.55 -13.56
N SER A 18 9.84 0.71 -12.34
CA SER A 18 9.53 -0.40 -11.44
C SER A 18 8.04 -0.74 -11.52
N PHE A 19 7.69 -1.99 -11.22
CA PHE A 19 6.33 -2.50 -11.26
C PHE A 19 5.94 -3.14 -9.93
N GLY A 20 4.66 -3.03 -9.58
CA GLY A 20 4.09 -3.64 -8.39
C GLY A 20 2.68 -4.16 -8.64
N GLN A 21 2.25 -5.10 -7.80
CA GLN A 21 0.89 -5.59 -7.77
C GLN A 21 0.22 -5.07 -6.49
N LEU A 22 -0.95 -4.44 -6.65
CA LEU A 22 -1.79 -3.98 -5.56
C LEU A 22 -2.75 -5.09 -5.15
N TYR A 23 -2.81 -5.37 -3.85
CA TYR A 23 -3.74 -6.30 -3.23
C TYR A 23 -4.49 -5.61 -2.09
N LEU A 24 -5.72 -6.06 -1.83
CA LEU A 24 -6.51 -5.69 -0.66
C LEU A 24 -6.78 -6.93 0.19
N SER A 25 -6.77 -6.75 1.51
CA SER A 25 -7.11 -7.79 2.47
C SER A 25 -7.75 -7.20 3.71
N ALA A 26 -8.71 -7.93 4.29
CA ALA A 26 -9.13 -7.71 5.65
C ALA A 26 -8.07 -8.30 6.60
N VAL A 27 -7.68 -7.51 7.61
CA VAL A 27 -6.73 -7.91 8.65
C VAL A 27 -7.49 -7.96 9.96
N ASP A 28 -7.66 -9.16 10.52
CA ASP A 28 -8.43 -9.38 11.76
C ASP A 28 -7.55 -9.34 13.02
N GLN A 29 -6.26 -9.64 12.89
CA GLN A 29 -5.29 -9.64 13.98
C GLN A 29 -3.88 -9.33 13.49
N PHE A 30 -3.04 -8.79 14.39
CA PHE A 30 -1.61 -8.64 14.18
C PHE A 30 -0.85 -9.69 15.01
N ASP A 31 0.01 -10.44 14.34
CA ASP A 31 0.97 -11.32 14.98
C ASP A 31 2.27 -10.55 15.31
N PRO A 32 3.18 -11.10 16.15
CA PRO A 32 4.47 -10.49 16.40
C PRO A 32 5.22 -10.17 15.09
N LEU A 33 5.85 -9.00 15.05
CA LEU A 33 6.67 -8.61 13.91
C LEU A 33 7.82 -9.62 13.71
N PRO A 34 8.07 -10.07 12.47
CA PRO A 34 9.25 -10.86 12.16
C PRO A 34 10.52 -10.00 12.28
N ASP A 35 11.67 -10.65 12.46
CA ASP A 35 13.00 -10.01 12.53
C ASP A 35 13.47 -9.48 11.14
N PHE A 36 12.73 -8.54 10.56
CA PHE A 36 13.03 -7.83 9.31
C PHE A 36 13.15 -6.31 9.54
N GLU A 37 13.21 -5.52 8.47
CA GLU A 37 13.40 -4.05 8.52
C GLU A 37 12.28 -3.28 9.27
N MET A 38 11.10 -3.86 9.47
CA MET A 38 9.94 -3.15 10.04
C MET A 38 10.08 -3.01 11.57
N VAL A 39 10.00 -1.78 12.07
CA VAL A 39 10.17 -1.46 13.51
C VAL A 39 8.86 -1.58 14.29
N ASP A 40 7.74 -1.14 13.71
CA ASP A 40 6.43 -1.16 14.35
C ASP A 40 5.27 -1.35 13.36
N VAL A 41 4.10 -1.72 13.89
CA VAL A 41 2.81 -1.80 13.16
C VAL A 41 1.77 -1.03 13.95
N GLN A 42 1.02 -0.20 13.25
CA GLN A 42 -0.02 0.65 13.85
C GLN A 42 -1.30 0.59 13.00
N ALA A 43 -2.44 0.58 13.69
CA ALA A 43 -3.75 0.72 13.06
C ALA A 43 -4.15 2.19 13.01
N PHE A 44 -4.70 2.62 11.87
CA PHE A 44 -5.15 4.00 11.67
C PHE A 44 -6.59 4.02 11.18
N GLU A 45 -7.41 4.91 11.75
CA GLU A 45 -8.77 5.18 11.24
C GLU A 45 -8.75 6.04 9.96
N LYS A 46 -7.67 6.79 9.75
CA LYS A 46 -7.47 7.69 8.60
C LYS A 46 -6.05 7.58 8.09
N ILE A 47 -5.88 7.82 6.79
CA ILE A 47 -4.56 7.84 6.16
C ILE A 47 -3.70 8.94 6.80
N PRO A 48 -2.48 8.65 7.28
CA PRO A 48 -1.61 9.66 7.88
C PRO A 48 -1.08 10.62 6.82
N ASN A 49 -0.74 11.84 7.25
CA ASN A 49 -0.27 12.90 6.33
C ASN A 49 1.22 12.77 5.96
N ASN A 50 2.02 12.12 6.79
CA ASN A 50 3.48 12.03 6.66
C ASN A 50 3.93 10.70 6.02
N LEU A 51 3.40 10.40 4.83
CA LEU A 51 3.74 9.18 4.10
C LEU A 51 5.14 9.27 3.47
N THR A 52 5.90 8.18 3.51
CA THR A 52 7.26 8.08 2.92
C THR A 52 7.27 8.39 1.42
N TYR A 53 6.22 7.97 0.70
CA TYR A 53 6.05 8.20 -0.74
C TYR A 53 4.77 8.99 -1.01
N PRO A 54 4.76 10.30 -0.76
CA PRO A 54 3.53 11.12 -0.78
C PRO A 54 2.89 11.21 -2.18
N LEU A 55 3.61 10.84 -3.25
CA LEU A 55 3.08 10.85 -4.61
C LEU A 55 2.54 9.49 -5.07
N VAL A 56 2.98 8.38 -4.45
CA VAL A 56 2.55 7.03 -4.85
C VAL A 56 1.32 6.59 -4.07
N TYR A 57 1.36 6.76 -2.74
CA TYR A 57 0.28 6.29 -1.87
C TYR A 57 -1.10 6.86 -2.21
N PRO A 58 -1.27 8.18 -2.52
CA PRO A 58 -2.60 8.71 -2.82
C PRO A 58 -3.27 8.02 -4.02
N THR A 59 -2.51 7.75 -5.09
CA THR A 59 -3.02 7.06 -6.27
C THR A 59 -3.42 5.61 -5.97
N LEU A 60 -2.59 4.89 -5.20
CA LEU A 60 -2.90 3.52 -4.81
C LEU A 60 -4.14 3.46 -3.91
N ILE A 61 -4.23 4.36 -2.93
CA ILE A 61 -5.40 4.45 -2.02
C ILE A 61 -6.66 4.79 -2.80
N GLN A 62 -6.61 5.76 -3.71
CA GLN A 62 -7.75 6.09 -4.57
C GLN A 62 -8.22 4.88 -5.38
N THR A 63 -7.28 4.10 -5.94
CA THR A 63 -7.60 2.88 -6.70
C THR A 63 -8.33 1.85 -5.82
N VAL A 64 -7.90 1.68 -4.56
CA VAL A 64 -8.59 0.80 -3.59
C VAL A 64 -10.00 1.31 -3.29
N MET A 65 -10.14 2.62 -3.04
CA MET A 65 -11.44 3.23 -2.73
C MET A 65 -12.42 3.10 -3.89
N GLU A 66 -11.96 3.28 -5.13
CA GLU A 66 -12.78 3.09 -6.33
C GLU A 66 -13.18 1.62 -6.54
N PHE A 67 -12.32 0.67 -6.15
CA PHE A 67 -12.59 -0.75 -6.25
C PHE A 67 -13.58 -1.27 -5.19
N GLU A 68 -13.56 -0.72 -3.97
CA GLU A 68 -14.50 -1.10 -2.90
C GLU A 68 -15.91 -0.51 -3.12
N ASN A 69 -16.04 0.54 -3.93
CA ASN A 69 -17.32 1.14 -4.28
C ASN A 69 -18.02 0.47 -5.49
N GLN A 70 -17.47 -0.63 -6.01
CA GLN A 70 -18.03 -1.43 -7.12
C GLN A 70 -18.79 -2.65 -6.60
#